data_AF-A0A2N9NTZ6-F1
#
_entry.id   AF-A0A2N9NTZ6-F1
#
_cell.length_a   1.000
_cell.length_b   1.000
_cell.length_c   1.000
_cell.angle_alpha   90.00
_cell.angle_beta   90.00
_cell.angle_gamma   90.00
#
_symmetry.space_group_name_H-M   'P 1'
#
loop_
_entity.id
_entity.type
_entity.pdbx_description
1 polymer ?
#
loop_
_entity_poly.entity_id
_entity_poly.type
_entity_poly.pdbx_seq_one_letter_code
_entity_poly.pdbx_strand_id
1 'polypeptide(L)'
;MNLDGSGQTVALVELDGFFQNDIAAYETKAGLPSLVPTVVTVGSFNGMPSTNSDSVSEVSLDIEMAISMAPGLNQMLVYERLYPAAILNQIATNNLARQISCSWFIGRSANYDTAFMTFAAQGQSFFQCSGLRQWHRRWTEVRWAVR
;
A
#
# COMPACT_ATOMS: atom_id res chain seq x y z
N MET A 1 18.52 19.36 2.10
CA MET A 1 17.81 18.11 1.73
C MET A 1 16.48 18.16 2.43
N ASN A 2 15.38 18.19 1.67
CA ASN A 2 14.03 18.16 2.23
C ASN A 2 13.65 16.70 2.52
N LEU A 3 13.09 16.44 3.70
CA LEU A 3 12.62 15.11 4.13
C LEU A 3 11.10 15.00 3.93
N ASP A 4 10.63 15.34 2.74
CA ASP A 4 9.21 15.39 2.39
C ASP A 4 8.79 14.31 1.38
N GLY A 5 9.70 13.42 0.98
CA GLY A 5 9.45 12.41 -0.04
C GLY A 5 9.60 12.90 -1.48
N SER A 6 10.13 14.11 -1.71
CA SER A 6 10.42 14.64 -3.04
C SER A 6 11.13 13.63 -3.95
N GLY A 7 10.55 13.40 -5.12
CA GLY A 7 11.09 12.48 -6.15
C GLY A 7 10.88 11.00 -5.83
N GLN A 8 10.22 10.65 -4.72
CA GLN A 8 9.87 9.26 -4.41
C GLN A 8 8.50 8.90 -4.97
N THR A 9 8.39 7.63 -5.37
CA THR A 9 7.11 6.98 -5.68
C THR A 9 6.86 5.89 -4.66
N VAL A 10 5.67 5.90 -4.06
CA VAL A 10 5.20 4.88 -3.12
C VAL A 10 4.09 4.05 -3.75
N ALA A 11 4.02 2.77 -3.38
CA ALA A 11 2.92 1.90 -3.74
C ALA A 11 2.20 1.43 -2.48
N LEU A 12 0.87 1.45 -2.51
CA LEU A 12 0.00 0.91 -1.48
C LEU A 12 -0.68 -0.36 -1.99
N VAL A 13 -0.74 -1.39 -1.16
CA VAL A 13 -1.42 -2.67 -1.43
C VAL A 13 -2.78 -2.62 -0.76
N GLU A 14 -3.84 -2.46 -1.55
CA GLU A 14 -5.18 -2.21 -1.04
C GLU A 14 -6.17 -3.29 -1.47
N LEU A 15 -6.95 -3.78 -0.50
CA LEU A 15 -7.93 -4.85 -0.72
C LEU A 15 -9.35 -4.35 -0.94
N ASP A 16 -9.52 -3.03 -1.10
CA ASP A 16 -10.78 -2.36 -1.46
C ASP A 16 -10.47 -1.08 -2.26
N GLY A 17 -11.50 -0.37 -2.71
CA GLY A 17 -11.38 0.99 -3.25
C GLY A 17 -11.65 2.07 -2.20
N PHE A 18 -11.37 3.32 -2.58
CA PHE A 18 -11.64 4.52 -1.76
C PHE A 18 -12.36 5.62 -2.54
N PHE A 19 -12.87 6.64 -1.83
CA PHE A 19 -13.44 7.82 -2.45
C PHE A 19 -12.39 8.93 -2.57
N GLN A 20 -12.05 9.33 -3.80
CA GLN A 20 -11.09 10.42 -4.05
C GLN A 20 -11.45 11.74 -3.34
N ASN A 21 -12.74 12.00 -3.16
CA ASN A 21 -13.24 13.19 -2.46
C ASN A 21 -12.83 13.20 -0.98
N ASP A 22 -12.73 12.04 -0.34
CA ASP A 22 -12.33 11.95 1.08
C ASP A 22 -10.87 12.38 1.23
N ILE A 23 -10.01 11.93 0.31
CA ILE A 23 -8.59 12.32 0.27
C ILE A 23 -8.43 13.82 0.04
N ALA A 24 -9.15 14.40 -0.92
CA ALA A 24 -9.09 15.84 -1.19
C ALA A 24 -9.60 16.68 0.01
N ALA A 25 -10.62 16.18 0.70
CA ALA A 25 -11.13 16.81 1.92
C ALA A 25 -10.10 16.75 3.06
N TYR A 26 -9.40 15.61 3.22
CA TYR A 26 -8.31 15.46 4.17
C TYR A 26 -7.16 16.43 3.88
N GLU A 27 -6.65 16.48 2.65
CA GLU A 27 -5.57 17.38 2.24
C GLU A 27 -5.89 18.84 2.56
N THR A 28 -7.11 19.26 2.21
CA THR A 28 -7.60 20.62 2.49
C THR A 28 -7.65 20.90 3.99
N LYS A 29 -8.17 19.96 4.78
CA LYS A 29 -8.32 20.10 6.23
C LYS A 29 -6.97 20.09 6.95
N ALA A 30 -6.02 19.30 6.47
CA ALA A 30 -4.67 19.17 7.02
C ALA A 30 -3.71 20.27 6.52
N GLY A 31 -4.09 21.04 5.49
CA GLY A 31 -3.24 22.07 4.89
C GLY A 31 -2.09 21.47 4.07
N LEU A 32 -2.30 20.30 3.47
CA LEU A 32 -1.30 19.58 2.68
C LEU A 32 -1.39 19.98 1.20
N PRO A 33 -0.27 19.91 0.44
CA PRO A 33 -0.31 19.97 -1.02
C PRO A 33 -1.20 18.86 -1.56
N SER A 34 -1.88 19.12 -2.68
CA SER A 34 -2.71 18.09 -3.29
C SER A 34 -1.87 17.06 -4.04
N LEU A 35 -2.09 15.78 -3.73
CA LEU A 35 -1.53 14.62 -4.38
C LEU A 35 -2.68 13.69 -4.77
N VAL A 36 -3.00 13.65 -6.07
CA VAL A 36 -4.02 12.70 -6.59
C VAL A 36 -3.39 11.31 -6.71
N PRO A 37 -3.86 10.30 -5.93
CA PRO A 37 -3.36 8.94 -6.07
C PRO A 37 -3.69 8.36 -7.44
N THR A 38 -2.75 7.62 -8.03
CA THR A 38 -2.99 6.87 -9.26
C THR A 38 -3.49 5.47 -8.90
N VAL A 39 -4.76 5.20 -9.18
CA VAL A 39 -5.35 3.88 -8.97
C VAL A 39 -4.88 2.91 -10.05
N VAL A 40 -4.38 1.75 -9.63
CA VAL A 40 -3.97 0.64 -10.48
C VAL A 40 -4.82 -0.57 -10.12
N THR A 41 -5.91 -0.77 -10.87
CA THR A 41 -6.77 -1.94 -10.68
C THR A 41 -6.09 -3.19 -11.23
N VAL A 42 -6.07 -4.26 -10.43
CA VAL A 42 -5.37 -5.50 -10.81
C VAL A 42 -6.35 -6.58 -11.23
N GLY A 43 -6.39 -6.90 -12.53
CA GLY A 43 -7.31 -7.90 -13.10
C GLY A 43 -8.68 -7.30 -13.40
N SER A 44 -9.75 -7.94 -12.94
CA SER A 44 -11.14 -7.50 -13.18
C SER A 44 -11.73 -6.63 -12.07
N PHE A 45 -10.90 -6.12 -11.15
CA PHE A 45 -11.37 -5.19 -10.12
C PHE A 45 -11.72 -3.85 -10.78
N ASN A 46 -12.84 -3.26 -10.38
CA ASN A 46 -13.39 -2.05 -11.02
C ASN A 46 -12.98 -0.76 -10.31
N GLY A 47 -12.24 -0.85 -9.21
CA GLY A 47 -11.80 0.29 -8.40
C GLY A 47 -12.91 0.98 -7.61
N MET A 48 -14.10 0.36 -7.53
CA MET A 48 -15.21 0.92 -6.79
C MET A 48 -15.11 0.49 -5.32
N PRO A 49 -15.22 1.44 -4.36
CA PRO A 49 -15.30 1.13 -2.95
C PRO A 49 -16.45 0.16 -2.66
N SER A 50 -16.20 -0.83 -1.79
CA SER A 50 -17.27 -1.72 -1.34
C SER A 50 -18.25 -1.03 -0.39
N THR A 51 -19.31 -1.73 0.00
CA THR A 51 -20.23 -1.25 1.05
C THR A 51 -19.69 -1.48 2.47
N ASN A 52 -18.51 -2.08 2.63
CA ASN A 52 -17.88 -2.25 3.93
C ASN A 52 -17.13 -0.97 4.31
N SER A 53 -17.74 -0.16 5.17
CA SER A 53 -17.15 1.10 5.63
C SER A 53 -15.77 0.93 6.26
N ASP A 54 -15.53 -0.18 6.97
CA ASP A 54 -14.26 -0.42 7.65
C ASP A 54 -13.13 -0.62 6.62
N SER A 55 -13.41 -1.41 5.57
CA SER A 55 -12.45 -1.62 4.48
C SER A 55 -12.15 -0.34 3.72
N VAL A 56 -13.18 0.41 3.34
CA VAL A 56 -13.01 1.69 2.63
C VAL A 56 -12.25 2.69 3.49
N SER A 57 -12.52 2.73 4.80
CA SER A 57 -11.82 3.62 5.73
C SER A 57 -10.36 3.26 5.92
N GLU A 58 -9.99 1.97 5.86
CA GLU A 58 -8.60 1.53 5.94
C GLU A 58 -7.81 2.01 4.72
N VAL A 59 -8.38 1.85 3.51
CA VAL A 59 -7.74 2.33 2.27
C VAL A 59 -7.54 3.85 2.31
N SER A 60 -8.57 4.60 2.72
CA SER A 60 -8.43 6.05 2.88
C SER A 60 -7.37 6.41 3.93
N LEU A 61 -7.34 5.72 5.07
CA LEU A 61 -6.38 5.95 6.14
C LEU A 61 -4.94 5.75 5.67
N ASP A 62 -4.65 4.69 4.91
CA ASP A 62 -3.31 4.42 4.40
C ASP A 62 -2.82 5.52 3.44
N ILE A 63 -3.71 6.00 2.57
CA ILE A 63 -3.43 7.11 1.65
C ILE A 63 -3.16 8.40 2.42
N GLU A 64 -4.05 8.77 3.34
CA GLU A 64 -3.95 10.01 4.14
C GLU A 64 -2.67 10.02 5.00
N MET A 65 -2.35 8.90 5.63
CA MET A 65 -1.12 8.75 6.41
C MET A 65 0.13 8.88 5.54
N ALA A 66 0.15 8.23 4.37
CA ALA A 66 1.30 8.33 3.47
C ALA A 66 1.48 9.76 2.92
N ILE A 67 0.40 10.47 2.57
CA ILE A 67 0.46 11.87 2.11
C ILE A 67 0.96 12.79 3.22
N SER A 68 0.47 12.63 4.45
CA SER A 68 0.88 13.49 5.57
C SER A 68 2.35 13.31 5.97
N MET A 69 2.90 12.09 5.83
CA MET A 69 4.32 11.81 6.11
C MET A 69 5.25 12.22 4.96
N ALA A 70 4.76 12.18 3.73
CA ALA A 70 5.54 12.48 2.52
C ALA A 70 4.78 13.44 1.58
N PRO A 71 4.57 14.71 1.99
CA PRO A 71 3.76 15.67 1.24
C PRO A 71 4.38 16.10 -0.09
N GLY A 72 5.66 15.78 -0.35
CA GLY A 72 6.38 16.06 -1.58
C GLY A 72 6.45 14.87 -2.55
N LEU A 73 5.70 13.78 -2.31
CA LEU A 73 5.71 12.61 -3.19
C LEU A 73 5.52 13.00 -4.66
N ASN A 74 6.33 12.41 -5.54
CA ASN A 74 6.14 12.57 -6.98
C ASN A 74 4.89 11.82 -7.45
N GLN A 75 4.66 10.64 -6.87
CA GLN A 75 3.50 9.82 -7.21
C GLN A 75 3.17 8.84 -6.09
N MET A 76 1.87 8.60 -5.89
CA MET A 76 1.33 7.50 -5.10
C MET A 76 0.59 6.55 -6.03
N LEU A 77 0.93 5.27 -5.99
CA LEU A 77 0.26 4.21 -6.73
C LEU A 77 -0.58 3.38 -5.75
N VAL A 78 -1.90 3.34 -5.96
CA VAL A 78 -2.81 2.55 -5.12
C VAL A 78 -3.21 1.32 -5.90
N TYR A 79 -2.66 0.16 -5.54
CA TYR A 79 -2.95 -1.09 -6.23
C TYR A 79 -4.12 -1.80 -5.57
N GLU A 80 -5.22 -1.93 -6.29
CA GLU A 80 -6.49 -2.38 -5.72
C GLU A 80 -6.90 -3.74 -6.27
N ARG A 81 -7.18 -4.68 -5.35
CA ARG A 81 -7.80 -5.99 -5.61
C ARG A 81 -8.12 -6.72 -4.31
N LEU A 82 -9.19 -7.50 -4.29
CA LEU A 82 -9.51 -8.42 -3.18
C LEU A 82 -8.43 -9.48 -2.86
N TYR A 83 -7.49 -9.76 -3.78
CA TYR A 83 -6.51 -10.84 -3.64
C TYR A 83 -5.07 -10.30 -3.68
N PRO A 84 -4.31 -10.31 -2.56
CA PRO A 84 -3.02 -9.64 -2.45
C PRO A 84 -1.93 -10.23 -3.36
N ALA A 85 -1.95 -11.53 -3.65
CA ALA A 85 -0.93 -12.16 -4.49
C ALA A 85 -0.83 -11.51 -5.88
N ALA A 86 -1.97 -11.16 -6.49
CA ALA A 86 -1.95 -10.53 -7.80
C ALA A 86 -1.43 -9.09 -7.73
N ILE A 87 -1.76 -8.35 -6.66
CA ILE A 87 -1.21 -7.02 -6.43
C ILE A 87 0.31 -7.08 -6.30
N LEU A 88 0.84 -7.95 -5.45
CA LEU A 88 2.29 -8.06 -5.23
C LEU A 88 3.04 -8.40 -6.53
N ASN A 89 2.51 -9.32 -7.34
CA ASN A 89 3.10 -9.65 -8.63
C ASN A 89 3.01 -8.49 -9.64
N GLN A 90 1.90 -7.74 -9.63
CA GLN A 90 1.75 -6.57 -10.49
C GLN A 90 2.75 -5.46 -10.10
N ILE A 91 2.92 -5.18 -8.81
CA ILE A 91 3.91 -4.22 -8.30
C ILE A 91 5.33 -4.64 -8.71
N ALA A 92 5.65 -5.93 -8.61
CA ALA A 92 6.97 -6.47 -8.97
C ALA A 92 7.25 -6.35 -10.48
N THR A 93 6.19 -6.49 -11.28
CA THR A 93 6.25 -6.35 -12.74
C THR A 93 6.40 -4.88 -13.13
N ASN A 94 5.68 -3.97 -12.47
CA ASN A 94 5.74 -2.55 -12.77
C ASN A 94 7.06 -1.92 -12.33
N ASN A 95 7.61 -2.31 -11.17
CA ASN A 95 8.89 -1.82 -10.64
C ASN A 95 8.99 -0.27 -10.63
N LEU A 96 7.87 0.41 -10.36
CA LEU A 96 7.75 1.88 -10.38
C LEU A 96 8.01 2.50 -9.01
N ALA A 97 7.63 1.83 -7.93
CA ALA A 97 7.80 2.32 -6.56
C ALA A 97 8.99 1.65 -5.86
N ARG A 98 9.74 2.41 -5.04
CA ARG A 98 10.83 1.84 -4.21
C ARG A 98 10.38 1.50 -2.80
N GLN A 99 9.26 2.07 -2.36
CA GLN A 99 8.65 1.80 -1.06
C GLN A 99 7.23 1.28 -1.30
N ILE A 100 6.94 0.13 -0.73
CA ILE A 100 5.66 -0.56 -0.87
C ILE A 100 5.11 -0.79 0.54
N SER A 101 3.89 -0.37 0.81
CA SER A 101 3.23 -0.54 2.12
C SER A 101 1.99 -1.43 2.00
N CYS A 102 1.76 -2.26 3.02
CA CYS A 102 0.58 -3.09 3.16
C CYS A 102 0.14 -3.13 4.63
N SER A 103 -1.01 -2.48 4.90
CA SER A 103 -1.71 -2.45 6.19
C SER A 103 -2.62 -3.66 6.41
N TRP A 104 -2.94 -4.39 5.33
CA TRP A 104 -3.74 -5.60 5.36
C TRP A 104 -2.93 -6.79 5.85
N PHE A 105 -3.46 -7.54 6.81
CA PHE A 105 -2.78 -8.77 7.26
C PHE A 105 -2.92 -9.88 6.22
N ILE A 106 -1.89 -10.07 5.40
CA ILE A 106 -1.85 -11.09 4.33
C ILE A 106 -1.23 -12.42 4.78
N GLY A 107 -0.61 -12.45 5.96
CA GLY A 107 0.08 -13.63 6.49
C GLY A 107 1.28 -14.06 5.63
N ARG A 108 1.74 -15.31 5.84
CA ARG A 108 2.80 -15.93 5.01
C ARG A 108 2.18 -16.92 4.04
N SER A 109 2.54 -16.81 2.76
CA SER A 109 2.12 -17.75 1.72
C SER A 109 3.22 -17.89 0.67
N ALA A 110 3.41 -19.11 0.16
CA ALA A 110 4.32 -19.37 -0.95
C ALA A 110 3.94 -18.59 -2.22
N ASN A 111 2.68 -18.15 -2.33
CA ASN A 111 2.19 -17.32 -3.43
C ASN A 111 2.79 -15.90 -3.45
N TYR A 112 3.41 -15.46 -2.35
CA TYR A 112 4.04 -14.13 -2.23
C TYR A 112 5.56 -14.18 -2.38
N ASP A 113 6.18 -15.34 -2.15
CA ASP A 113 7.64 -15.49 -2.08
C ASP A 113 8.33 -15.01 -3.35
N THR A 114 7.80 -15.34 -4.53
CA THR A 114 8.34 -14.87 -5.82
C THR A 114 8.32 -13.36 -5.95
N ALA A 115 7.23 -12.71 -5.52
CA ALA A 115 7.12 -11.25 -5.56
C ALA A 115 8.13 -10.61 -4.58
N PHE A 116 8.25 -11.13 -3.35
CA PHE A 116 9.21 -10.62 -2.37
C PHE A 116 10.67 -10.79 -2.81
N MET A 117 11.01 -11.93 -3.41
CA MET A 117 12.34 -12.15 -3.99
C MET A 117 12.61 -11.17 -5.14
N THR A 118 11.59 -10.88 -5.95
CA THR A 118 11.69 -9.90 -7.04
C THR A 118 11.87 -8.48 -6.49
N PHE A 119 11.12 -8.09 -5.46
CA PHE A 119 11.27 -6.81 -4.77
C PHE A 119 12.70 -6.64 -4.27
N ALA A 120 13.24 -7.64 -3.57
CA ALA A 120 14.61 -7.62 -3.06
C ALA A 120 15.64 -7.46 -4.19
N ALA A 121 15.48 -8.22 -5.29
CA ALA A 121 16.38 -8.13 -6.45
C ALA A 121 16.32 -6.78 -7.18
N GLN A 122 15.17 -6.10 -7.13
CA GLN A 122 14.94 -4.80 -7.77
C GLN A 122 15.20 -3.60 -6.83
N GLY A 123 15.57 -3.86 -5.57
CA GLY A 123 15.78 -2.80 -4.57
C GLY A 123 14.47 -2.12 -4.13
N GLN A 124 13.34 -2.83 -4.17
CA GLN A 124 12.08 -2.38 -3.59
C GLN A 124 11.99 -2.83 -2.12
N SER A 125 11.62 -1.92 -1.24
CA SER A 125 11.37 -2.19 0.17
C SER A 125 9.87 -2.43 0.41
N PHE A 126 9.54 -3.52 1.11
CA PHE A 126 8.17 -3.89 1.44
C PHE A 126 7.93 -3.81 2.95
N PHE A 127 6.91 -3.05 3.35
CA PHE A 127 6.50 -2.86 4.74
C PHE A 127 5.14 -3.51 4.96
N GLN A 128 5.08 -4.47 5.89
CA GLN A 128 3.89 -5.22 6.23
C GLN A 128 3.47 -4.86 7.65
N CYS A 129 2.17 -4.63 7.88
CA CYS A 129 1.66 -4.47 9.22
C CYS A 129 1.98 -5.70 10.08
N SER A 130 2.34 -5.49 11.35
CA SER A 130 2.60 -6.61 12.27
C SER A 130 1.32 -7.35 12.71
N GLY A 131 0.16 -6.81 12.34
CA GLY A 131 -1.16 -7.25 12.76
C GLY A 131 -1.54 -6.73 14.15
N LEU A 132 -2.82 -6.38 14.31
CA LEU A 132 -3.46 -6.19 15.61
C LEU A 132 -4.34 -7.43 15.85
N ARG A 133 -3.99 -8.22 16.88
CA ARG A 133 -4.58 -9.54 17.12
C ARG A 133 -6.09 -9.48 17.39
N GLN A 134 -6.84 -10.33 16.70
CA GLN A 134 -7.96 -11.06 17.29
C GLN A 134 -7.74 -12.58 17.16
N TRP A 135 -7.33 -13.17 18.28
CA TRP A 135 -7.48 -14.58 18.73
C TRP A 135 -6.64 -15.74 18.13
N HIS A 136 -5.63 -16.10 18.94
CA HIS A 136 -5.02 -17.43 19.19
C HIS A 136 -4.08 -18.11 18.17
N ARG A 137 -2.82 -18.29 18.65
CA ARG A 137 -1.71 -19.16 18.17
C ARG A 137 -1.10 -18.72 16.84
N ARG A 138 0.20 -18.45 16.71
CA ARG A 138 1.39 -18.98 17.39
C ARG A 138 2.52 -18.00 17.07
N TRP A 139 3.19 -17.47 18.10
CA TRP A 139 4.42 -16.70 17.94
C TRP A 139 5.51 -17.68 17.50
N THR A 140 5.96 -17.65 16.25
CA THR A 140 7.29 -18.12 15.84
C THR A 140 7.62 -17.58 14.45
N GLU A 141 8.80 -16.96 14.37
CA GLU A 141 9.55 -16.58 13.15
C GLU A 141 9.27 -15.21 12.52
N VAL A 142 9.77 -14.16 13.18
CA VAL A 142 10.31 -12.99 12.47
C VAL A 142 11.69 -13.37 11.95
N ARG A 143 11.83 -13.55 10.64
CA ARG A 143 13.14 -13.55 9.96
C ARG A 143 13.18 -12.35 9.03
N TRP A 144 13.99 -11.36 9.40
CA TRP A 144 14.36 -10.25 8.55
C TRP A 144 15.12 -10.79 7.33
N ALA A 145 14.62 -10.53 6.12
CA ALA A 145 15.38 -10.72 4.90
C ALA A 145 16.09 -9.41 4.56
N VAL A 146 17.32 -9.25 5.04
CA VAL A 146 18.30 -8.31 4.48
C VAL A 146 19.67 -8.99 4.52
N ARG A 147 20.33 -9.06 3.37
CA ARG A 147 21.79 -8.96 3.27
C ARG A 147 22.09 -7.76 2.39
#